data_AF-A0A194VGB3-F1
#
_entry.id   AF-A0A194VGB3-F1
#
_cell.length_a   1.000
_cell.length_b   1.000
_cell.length_c   1.000
_cell.angle_alpha   90.00
_cell.angle_beta   90.00
_cell.angle_gamma   90.00
#
_symmetry.space_group_name_H-M   'P 1'
#
loop_
_entity.id
_entity.type
_entity.pdbx_description
1 polymer ?
#
loop_
_entity_poly.entity_id
_entity_poly.type
_entity_poly.pdbx_seq_one_letter_code
_entity_poly.pdbx_strand_id
1 'polypeptide(L)'
;MALPPKFKGQRLLFFSNDATEVSIAEPLHTIEIYLDYVCPFSAKIFNTFVNSVAPKIRADPKLATKVQVIFRQQIQPWHPSSTLVHEAALAVLKLNPSKFWEFSSALFNDQKAYFDVNVVNEPRNATYKRLAKLGADSVGVSADELYKLLAIPEKAAADGSLNVGNEVTNDLKVVIKMARLVGVHVSPTVIFDGVVNNDISSGWTADQWLEWLALRFRARATPCHTPSRISGGLELTQQHLVRRASSSPKQGPNQPRPQFEIPPRSIIYHIGTPRIMFLGALKLTTVFVFGFFTVVVIPSYISADQPLWQTAGLTAASTIPFLAVWYLTSPMAVWIHLRIPNQFRRSKHHAERYLASLPADAELAITTMGALGKPRVSHVRVSDLRPARRRLGLVNYMRDVAAENARRRWWMFRAVGGFRIEDAVTTGKGPRYKEWEGVARQIRGKALGEGQ
;
A
#
# COMPACT_ATOMS: atom_id res chain seq x y z
N MET A 1 -12.22 -13.36 2.77
CA MET A 1 -11.23 -13.78 1.75
C MET A 1 -11.04 -15.29 1.83
N ALA A 2 -10.76 -15.97 0.71
CA ALA A 2 -10.73 -17.43 0.69
C ALA A 2 -9.45 -17.99 1.32
N LEU A 3 -9.60 -19.00 2.17
CA LEU A 3 -8.52 -19.82 2.74
C LEU A 3 -8.85 -21.28 2.44
N PRO A 4 -8.03 -22.02 1.68
CA PRO A 4 -8.29 -23.43 1.42
C PRO A 4 -8.40 -24.24 2.71
N PRO A 5 -9.27 -25.27 2.78
CA PRO A 5 -9.48 -26.06 3.98
C PRO A 5 -8.21 -26.66 4.59
N LYS A 6 -7.24 -27.06 3.74
CA LYS A 6 -5.93 -27.58 4.20
C LYS A 6 -5.10 -26.57 5.00
N PHE A 7 -5.41 -25.28 4.90
CA PHE A 7 -4.73 -24.21 5.63
C PHE A 7 -5.56 -23.65 6.79
N LYS A 8 -6.63 -24.35 7.21
CA LYS A 8 -7.57 -23.88 8.25
C LYS A 8 -6.90 -23.41 9.54
N GLY A 9 -5.79 -24.02 9.97
CA GLY A 9 -5.06 -23.62 11.18
C GLY A 9 -4.45 -22.21 11.14
N GLN A 10 -4.32 -21.61 9.94
CA GLN A 10 -3.91 -20.21 9.79
C GLN A 10 -5.01 -19.23 10.22
N ARG A 11 -6.25 -19.69 10.37
CA ARG A 11 -7.39 -18.88 10.79
C ARG A 11 -7.50 -18.88 12.32
N LEU A 12 -7.59 -17.70 12.89
CA LEU A 12 -7.85 -17.47 14.31
C LEU A 12 -9.26 -16.88 14.47
N LEU A 13 -10.08 -17.61 15.22
CA LEU A 13 -11.34 -17.13 15.75
C LEU A 13 -11.17 -16.73 17.22
N PHE A 14 -12.01 -15.82 17.68
CA PHE A 14 -11.94 -15.29 19.05
C PHE A 14 -13.10 -15.74 19.92
N PHE A 15 -14.16 -16.29 19.32
CA PHE A 15 -15.32 -16.88 20.01
C PHE A 15 -15.26 -18.41 20.06
N SER A 16 -14.34 -19.03 19.32
CA SER A 16 -14.17 -20.48 19.25
C SER A 16 -12.71 -20.87 19.04
N ASN A 17 -12.35 -22.05 19.54
CA ASN A 17 -11.06 -22.68 19.28
C ASN A 17 -11.08 -23.55 18.01
N ASP A 18 -12.25 -23.85 17.45
CA ASP A 18 -12.36 -24.57 16.18
C ASP A 18 -12.23 -23.58 15.01
N ALA A 19 -11.08 -23.60 14.35
CA ALA A 19 -10.80 -22.79 13.18
C ALA A 19 -11.64 -23.14 11.94
N THR A 20 -12.64 -24.03 12.02
CA THR A 20 -13.64 -24.30 10.97
C THR A 20 -15.03 -23.73 11.27
N GLU A 21 -15.25 -23.23 12.49
CA GLU A 21 -16.54 -22.69 12.90
C GLU A 21 -16.94 -21.44 12.08
N VAL A 22 -18.24 -21.31 11.82
CA VAL A 22 -18.82 -20.22 11.04
C VAL A 22 -19.71 -19.40 11.96
N SER A 23 -19.55 -18.08 11.95
CA SER A 23 -20.46 -17.17 12.66
C SER A 23 -21.86 -17.26 12.04
N ILE A 24 -22.85 -17.64 12.85
CA ILE A 24 -24.25 -17.81 12.42
C ILE A 24 -24.98 -16.46 12.40
N ALA A 25 -24.56 -15.50 13.23
CA ALA A 25 -25.24 -14.22 13.39
C ALA A 25 -24.93 -13.22 12.26
N GLU A 26 -23.65 -12.93 12.05
CA GLU A 26 -23.19 -11.95 11.05
C GLU A 26 -21.88 -12.39 10.37
N PRO A 27 -21.65 -12.03 9.08
CA PRO A 27 -20.37 -12.25 8.43
C PRO A 27 -19.21 -11.56 9.15
N LEU A 28 -18.13 -12.30 9.40
CA LEU A 28 -16.94 -11.80 10.09
C LEU A 28 -16.11 -10.86 9.21
N HIS A 29 -15.70 -9.73 9.78
CA HIS A 29 -14.63 -8.92 9.23
C HIS A 29 -13.31 -9.69 9.27
N THR A 30 -12.54 -9.64 8.19
CA THR A 30 -11.33 -10.45 8.02
C THR A 30 -10.09 -9.56 8.02
N ILE A 31 -9.19 -9.79 8.98
CA ILE A 31 -7.84 -9.23 8.97
C ILE A 31 -6.89 -10.31 8.49
N GLU A 32 -6.14 -10.05 7.43
CA GLU A 32 -5.06 -10.93 6.99
C GLU A 32 -3.73 -10.26 7.30
N ILE A 33 -2.87 -10.94 8.03
CA ILE A 33 -1.55 -10.43 8.42
C ILE A 33 -0.49 -11.25 7.69
N TYR A 34 0.18 -10.63 6.73
CA TYR A 34 1.25 -11.21 5.94
C TYR A 34 2.57 -11.06 6.68
N LEU A 35 3.16 -12.18 7.09
CA LEU A 35 4.30 -12.24 8.01
C LEU A 35 5.39 -13.17 7.49
N ASP A 36 6.64 -12.73 7.65
CA ASP A 36 7.84 -13.53 7.40
C ASP A 36 8.46 -13.93 8.74
N TYR A 37 8.71 -15.21 8.97
CA TYR A 37 9.31 -15.69 10.22
C TYR A 37 10.73 -15.19 10.49
N VAL A 38 11.44 -14.71 9.46
CA VAL A 38 12.83 -14.22 9.56
C VAL A 38 12.87 -12.67 9.50
N CYS A 39 11.71 -12.01 9.43
CA CYS A 39 11.64 -10.55 9.48
C CYS A 39 11.46 -10.03 10.93
N PRO A 40 12.33 -9.14 11.44
CA PRO A 40 12.20 -8.60 12.79
C PRO A 40 10.92 -7.75 12.98
N PHE A 41 10.46 -7.06 11.94
CA PHE A 41 9.21 -6.30 11.99
C PHE A 41 7.97 -7.21 12.04
N SER A 42 8.04 -8.39 11.41
CA SER A 42 6.98 -9.40 11.49
C SER A 42 6.90 -9.99 12.90
N ALA A 43 8.04 -10.26 13.54
CA ALA A 43 8.07 -10.69 14.93
C ALA A 43 7.44 -9.64 15.86
N LYS A 44 7.78 -8.37 15.68
CA LYS A 44 7.25 -7.26 16.50
C LYS A 44 5.72 -7.17 16.45
N ILE A 45 5.14 -7.16 15.24
CA ILE A 45 3.68 -7.08 15.08
C ILE A 45 2.99 -8.35 15.57
N PHE A 46 3.56 -9.53 15.31
CA PHE A 46 3.00 -10.80 15.73
C PHE A 46 2.97 -10.93 17.26
N ASN A 47 4.08 -10.64 17.93
CA ASN A 47 4.18 -10.71 19.38
C ASN A 47 3.23 -9.72 20.05
N THR A 48 3.13 -8.50 19.55
CA THR A 48 2.15 -7.53 20.06
C THR A 48 0.73 -8.02 19.86
N PHE A 49 0.45 -8.59 18.68
CA PHE A 49 -0.87 -9.09 18.34
C PHE A 49 -1.28 -10.26 19.24
N VAL A 50 -0.47 -11.31 19.33
CA VAL A 50 -0.79 -12.53 20.10
C VAL A 50 -0.79 -12.27 21.60
N ASN A 51 0.15 -11.48 22.11
CA ASN A 51 0.30 -11.29 23.56
C ASN A 51 -0.62 -10.20 24.13
N SER A 52 -1.09 -9.25 23.31
CA SER A 52 -1.83 -8.08 23.82
C SER A 52 -3.13 -7.77 23.07
N VAL A 53 -3.16 -7.92 21.74
CA VAL A 53 -4.38 -7.60 20.95
C VAL A 53 -5.40 -8.73 21.03
N ALA A 54 -4.98 -9.95 20.68
CA ALA A 54 -5.84 -11.13 20.63
C ALA A 54 -6.53 -11.42 21.98
N PRO A 55 -5.86 -11.37 23.15
CA PRO A 55 -6.53 -11.57 24.44
C PRO A 55 -7.58 -10.50 24.71
N LYS A 56 -7.31 -9.23 24.40
CA LYS A 56 -8.28 -8.14 24.55
C LYS A 56 -9.48 -8.30 23.61
N ILE A 57 -9.27 -8.79 22.39
CA ILE A 57 -10.36 -9.13 21.46
C ILE A 57 -11.22 -10.27 22.02
N ARG A 58 -10.60 -11.35 22.54
CA ARG A 58 -11.34 -12.48 23.15
C ARG A 58 -12.17 -12.04 24.36
N ALA A 59 -11.66 -11.09 25.15
CA ALA A 59 -12.33 -10.58 26.34
C ALA A 59 -13.54 -9.68 26.04
N ASP A 60 -13.72 -9.20 24.79
CA ASP A 60 -14.88 -8.42 24.37
C ASP A 60 -15.80 -9.25 23.45
N PRO A 61 -16.91 -9.82 23.95
CA PRO A 61 -17.83 -10.64 23.15
C PRO A 61 -18.41 -9.92 21.93
N LYS A 62 -18.55 -8.57 22.00
CA LYS A 62 -19.07 -7.77 20.90
C LYS A 62 -18.08 -7.67 19.74
N LEU A 63 -16.80 -7.82 20.04
CA LEU A 63 -15.71 -7.79 19.08
C LEU A 63 -15.32 -9.20 18.63
N ALA A 64 -15.22 -10.14 19.58
CA ALA A 64 -14.84 -11.53 19.33
C ALA A 64 -15.70 -12.18 18.24
N THR A 65 -17.02 -11.94 18.25
CA THR A 65 -17.98 -12.50 17.28
C THR A 65 -18.03 -11.76 15.94
N LYS A 66 -17.25 -10.69 15.76
CA LYS A 66 -17.29 -9.83 14.55
C LYS A 66 -16.02 -9.87 13.72
N VAL A 67 -14.92 -10.38 14.26
CA VAL A 67 -13.61 -10.36 13.61
C VAL A 67 -12.99 -11.75 13.57
N GLN A 68 -12.29 -12.04 12.48
CA GLN A 68 -11.38 -13.16 12.36
C GLN A 68 -10.03 -12.68 11.84
N VAL A 69 -8.98 -13.41 12.19
CA VAL A 69 -7.63 -13.13 11.66
C VAL A 69 -7.10 -14.32 10.89
N ILE A 70 -6.44 -14.07 9.77
CA ILE A 70 -5.74 -15.08 8.98
C ILE A 70 -4.26 -14.73 8.96
N PHE A 71 -3.43 -15.63 9.48
CA PHE A 71 -1.98 -15.56 9.28
C PHE A 71 -1.66 -15.93 7.84
N ARG A 72 -0.98 -15.04 7.12
CA ARG A 72 -0.49 -15.31 5.76
C ARG A 72 1.02 -15.40 5.79
N GLN A 73 1.55 -16.54 5.37
CA GLN A 73 2.99 -16.73 5.24
C GLN A 73 3.52 -15.91 4.05
N GLN A 74 4.38 -14.93 4.32
CA GLN A 74 5.00 -14.04 3.35
C GLN A 74 6.51 -14.27 3.34
N ILE A 75 6.98 -15.17 2.48
CA ILE A 75 8.40 -15.52 2.38
C ILE A 75 9.14 -14.43 1.62
N GLN A 76 10.14 -13.80 2.25
CA GLN A 76 10.98 -12.82 1.57
C GLN A 76 12.26 -13.47 1.03
N PRO A 77 12.55 -13.33 -0.29
CA PRO A 77 13.67 -14.02 -0.92
C PRO A 77 15.05 -13.51 -0.47
N TRP A 78 15.13 -12.32 0.13
CA TRP A 78 16.36 -11.79 0.73
C TRP A 78 16.60 -12.28 2.17
N HIS A 79 15.73 -13.12 2.72
CA HIS A 79 15.97 -13.91 3.93
C HIS A 79 16.12 -15.38 3.51
N PRO A 80 17.31 -15.87 3.13
CA PRO A 80 17.47 -17.19 2.50
C PRO A 80 16.88 -18.35 3.32
N SER A 81 17.03 -18.31 4.64
CA SER A 81 16.49 -19.30 5.58
C SER A 81 14.97 -19.26 5.74
N SER A 82 14.31 -18.15 5.37
CA SER A 82 12.87 -17.94 5.56
C SER A 82 12.04 -19.07 4.93
N THR A 83 12.42 -19.51 3.73
CA THR A 83 11.79 -20.65 3.06
C THR A 83 11.71 -21.89 3.97
N LEU A 84 12.81 -22.23 4.66
CA LEU A 84 12.90 -23.41 5.51
C LEU A 84 12.00 -23.30 6.74
N VAL A 85 11.99 -22.12 7.37
CA VAL A 85 11.18 -21.82 8.56
C VAL A 85 9.68 -21.83 8.21
N HIS A 86 9.31 -21.34 7.03
CA HIS A 86 7.94 -21.39 6.51
C HIS A 86 7.48 -22.80 6.16
N GLU A 87 8.35 -23.63 5.57
CA GLU A 87 8.07 -25.04 5.33
C GLU A 87 7.81 -25.79 6.65
N ALA A 88 8.60 -25.53 7.70
CA ALA A 88 8.35 -26.12 9.02
C ALA A 88 6.97 -25.73 9.58
N ALA A 89 6.57 -24.46 9.44
CA ALA A 89 5.23 -24.03 9.86
C ALA A 89 4.11 -24.71 9.06
N LEU A 90 4.31 -24.96 7.76
CA LEU A 90 3.38 -25.73 6.93
C LEU A 90 3.35 -27.21 7.28
N ALA A 91 4.50 -27.79 7.66
CA ALA A 91 4.56 -29.18 8.07
C ALA A 91 3.85 -29.40 9.42
N VAL A 92 4.00 -28.50 10.40
CA VAL A 92 3.19 -28.51 11.63
C VAL A 92 1.71 -28.32 11.32
N LEU A 93 1.36 -27.39 10.42
CA LEU A 93 -0.03 -27.19 9.98
C LEU A 93 -0.63 -28.45 9.35
N LYS A 94 0.17 -29.25 8.63
CA LYS A 94 -0.23 -30.51 8.00
C LYS A 94 -0.41 -31.64 9.02
N LEU A 95 0.49 -31.74 10.01
CA LEU A 95 0.41 -32.74 11.08
C LEU A 95 -0.71 -32.44 12.08
N ASN A 96 -0.77 -31.20 12.57
CA ASN A 96 -1.77 -30.78 13.54
C ASN A 96 -2.14 -29.29 13.34
N PRO A 97 -3.24 -28.99 12.63
CA PRO A 97 -3.66 -27.62 12.35
C PRO A 97 -3.90 -26.76 13.60
N SER A 98 -4.27 -27.37 14.74
CA SER A 98 -4.53 -26.63 15.99
C SER A 98 -3.27 -26.01 16.59
N LYS A 99 -2.09 -26.56 16.27
CA LYS A 99 -0.79 -26.13 16.81
C LYS A 99 -0.13 -25.02 16.02
N PHE A 100 -0.71 -24.58 14.91
CA PHE A 100 -0.09 -23.61 14.00
C PHE A 100 0.30 -22.31 14.72
N TRP A 101 -0.62 -21.67 15.45
CA TRP A 101 -0.35 -20.38 16.11
C TRP A 101 0.64 -20.49 17.28
N GLU A 102 0.56 -21.58 18.05
CA GLU A 102 1.52 -21.88 19.12
C GLU A 102 2.93 -22.05 18.52
N PHE A 103 3.05 -22.80 17.43
CA PHE A 103 4.33 -23.01 16.75
C PHE A 103 4.85 -21.76 16.06
N SER A 104 3.99 -20.96 15.42
CA SER A 104 4.36 -19.63 14.90
C SER A 104 4.96 -18.75 15.99
N SER A 105 4.41 -18.80 17.21
CA SER A 105 4.96 -18.08 18.37
C SER A 105 6.35 -18.60 18.76
N ALA A 106 6.55 -19.92 18.76
CA ALA A 106 7.87 -20.51 18.99
C ALA A 106 8.89 -20.09 17.92
N LEU A 107 8.52 -20.11 16.63
CA LEU A 107 9.38 -19.67 15.53
C LEU A 107 9.77 -18.20 15.65
N PHE A 108 8.85 -17.32 16.03
CA PHE A 108 9.18 -15.90 16.26
C PHE A 108 10.02 -15.68 17.51
N ASN A 109 9.83 -16.49 18.56
CA ASN A 109 10.65 -16.41 19.77
C ASN A 109 12.09 -16.88 19.52
N ASP A 110 12.28 -17.91 18.70
CA ASP A 110 13.61 -18.43 18.30
C ASP A 110 14.14 -17.80 17.00
N GLN A 111 13.50 -16.73 16.50
CA GLN A 111 13.75 -16.15 15.18
C GLN A 111 15.24 -15.88 14.90
N LYS A 112 15.98 -15.36 15.89
CA LYS A 112 17.40 -14.98 15.72
C LYS A 112 18.27 -16.18 15.35
N ALA A 113 17.89 -17.39 15.75
CA ALA A 113 18.61 -18.62 15.46
C ALA A 113 18.64 -18.96 13.95
N TYR A 114 17.80 -18.28 13.16
CA TYR A 114 17.64 -18.47 11.71
C TYR A 114 18.08 -17.25 10.89
N PHE A 115 18.70 -16.24 11.49
CA PHE A 115 19.29 -15.11 10.74
C PHE A 115 20.56 -15.52 10.01
N ASP A 116 20.92 -14.78 8.96
CA ASP A 116 22.01 -15.10 8.02
C ASP A 116 23.30 -15.55 8.70
N VAL A 117 23.80 -14.76 9.66
CA VAL A 117 25.05 -15.05 10.38
C VAL A 117 25.01 -16.38 11.13
N ASN A 118 23.83 -16.80 11.60
CA ASN A 118 23.67 -17.98 12.43
C ASN A 118 23.49 -19.27 11.62
N VAL A 119 23.16 -19.18 10.33
CA VAL A 119 22.88 -20.33 9.46
C VAL A 119 23.77 -20.38 8.22
N VAL A 120 24.70 -19.44 8.05
CA VAL A 120 25.55 -19.32 6.84
C VAL A 120 26.30 -20.60 6.48
N ASN A 121 26.73 -21.37 7.48
CA ASN A 121 27.48 -22.63 7.30
C ASN A 121 26.62 -23.87 7.59
N GLU A 122 25.31 -23.70 7.80
CA GLU A 122 24.42 -24.79 8.17
C GLU A 122 23.81 -25.45 6.91
N PRO A 123 23.98 -26.77 6.72
CA PRO A 123 23.32 -27.46 5.63
C PRO A 123 21.79 -27.49 5.81
N ARG A 124 21.06 -27.43 4.69
CA ARG A 124 19.58 -27.38 4.67
C ARG A 124 18.90 -28.42 5.57
N ASN A 125 19.33 -29.68 5.51
CA ASN A 125 18.75 -30.76 6.32
C ASN A 125 19.08 -30.64 7.81
N ALA A 126 20.20 -30.01 8.18
CA ALA A 126 20.52 -29.73 9.58
C ALA A 126 19.56 -28.68 10.16
N THR A 127 19.26 -27.61 9.41
CA THR A 127 18.24 -26.63 9.80
C THR A 127 16.87 -27.28 9.98
N TYR A 128 16.45 -28.20 9.08
CA TYR A 128 15.20 -28.93 9.26
C TYR A 128 15.17 -29.84 10.48
N LYS A 129 16.28 -30.49 10.85
CA LYS A 129 16.36 -31.27 12.10
C LYS A 129 16.14 -30.37 13.32
N ARG A 130 16.72 -29.18 13.34
CA ARG A 130 16.50 -28.19 14.42
C ARG A 130 15.07 -27.69 14.45
N LEU A 131 14.47 -27.38 13.30
CA LEU A 131 13.06 -26.97 13.21
C LEU A 131 12.12 -28.08 13.66
N ALA A 132 12.43 -29.34 13.34
CA ALA A 132 11.67 -30.50 13.81
C ALA A 132 11.77 -30.66 15.33
N LYS A 133 12.97 -30.50 15.90
CA LYS A 133 13.19 -30.48 17.34
C LYS A 133 12.40 -29.36 18.01
N LEU A 134 12.45 -28.13 17.47
CA LEU A 134 11.69 -26.99 17.99
C LEU A 134 10.18 -27.29 17.98
N GLY A 135 9.66 -27.93 16.93
CA GLY A 135 8.26 -28.36 16.87
C GLY A 135 7.88 -29.34 17.98
N ALA A 136 8.73 -30.33 18.23
CA ALA A 136 8.52 -31.28 19.33
C ALA A 136 8.59 -30.61 20.71
N ASP A 137 9.63 -29.81 20.95
CA ASP A 137 9.85 -29.14 22.23
C ASP A 137 8.75 -28.11 22.55
N SER A 138 8.26 -27.38 21.55
CA SER A 138 7.35 -26.24 21.77
C SER A 138 5.86 -26.59 21.69
N VAL A 139 5.47 -27.51 20.80
CA VAL A 139 4.05 -27.84 20.56
C VAL A 139 3.72 -29.32 20.61
N GLY A 140 4.71 -30.18 20.93
CA GLY A 140 4.50 -31.60 21.19
C GLY A 140 4.18 -32.45 19.95
N VAL A 141 4.52 -31.99 18.75
CA VAL A 141 4.42 -32.82 17.53
C VAL A 141 5.60 -33.78 17.42
N SER A 142 5.44 -34.92 16.74
CA SER A 142 6.53 -35.87 16.57
C SER A 142 7.67 -35.26 15.73
N ALA A 143 8.87 -35.16 16.31
CA ALA A 143 10.06 -34.67 15.61
C ALA A 143 10.36 -35.50 14.35
N ASP A 144 10.20 -36.83 14.43
CA ASP A 144 10.50 -37.73 13.31
C ASP A 144 9.52 -37.55 12.14
N GLU A 145 8.21 -37.47 12.41
CA GLU A 145 7.19 -37.20 11.38
C GLU A 145 7.36 -35.81 10.78
N LEU A 146 7.67 -34.81 11.60
CA LEU A 146 7.92 -33.44 11.14
C LEU A 146 9.16 -33.37 10.26
N TYR A 147 10.27 -34.00 10.67
CA TYR A 147 11.49 -34.08 9.88
C TYR A 147 11.27 -34.85 8.58
N LYS A 148 10.51 -35.96 8.60
CA LYS A 148 10.14 -36.71 7.40
C LYS A 148 9.42 -35.86 6.35
N LEU A 149 8.57 -34.92 6.77
CA LEU A 149 7.90 -33.98 5.85
C LEU A 149 8.83 -32.92 5.25
N LEU A 150 9.95 -32.63 5.92
CA LEU A 150 10.84 -31.50 5.59
C LEU A 150 12.12 -31.93 4.87
N ALA A 151 12.63 -33.11 5.18
CA ALA A 151 13.91 -33.61 4.71
C ALA A 151 13.99 -33.62 3.18
N ILE A 152 15.14 -33.20 2.66
CA ILE A 152 15.47 -33.30 1.24
C ILE A 152 16.26 -34.58 1.01
N PRO A 153 15.86 -35.43 0.03
CA PRO A 153 16.63 -36.61 -0.33
C PRO A 153 18.06 -36.27 -0.75
N GLU A 154 19.02 -37.09 -0.34
CA GLU A 154 20.43 -36.96 -0.75
C GLU A 154 20.70 -37.55 -2.14
N LYS A 155 19.73 -38.29 -2.70
CA LYS A 155 19.82 -38.95 -4.00
C LYS A 155 18.73 -38.41 -4.92
N ALA A 156 19.00 -38.49 -6.23
CA ALA A 156 18.01 -38.19 -7.26
C ALA A 156 16.76 -39.08 -7.09
N ALA A 157 15.61 -38.59 -7.54
CA ALA A 157 14.42 -39.44 -7.65
C ALA A 157 14.61 -40.53 -8.70
N ALA A 158 13.71 -41.52 -8.71
CA ALA A 158 13.75 -42.64 -9.64
C ALA A 158 13.70 -42.23 -11.12
N ASP A 159 13.10 -41.08 -11.42
CA ASP A 159 13.05 -40.47 -12.77
C ASP A 159 14.28 -39.61 -13.10
N GLY A 160 15.28 -39.56 -12.22
CA GLY A 160 16.49 -38.75 -12.36
C GLY A 160 16.31 -37.28 -11.95
N SER A 161 15.15 -36.86 -11.45
CA SER A 161 14.94 -35.47 -11.05
C SER A 161 15.74 -35.08 -9.81
N LEU A 162 16.36 -33.89 -9.86
CA LEU A 162 17.20 -33.33 -8.79
C LEU A 162 16.50 -32.24 -7.97
N ASN A 163 15.42 -31.66 -8.49
CA ASN A 163 14.68 -30.54 -7.88
C ASN A 163 13.34 -31.00 -7.30
N VAL A 164 13.38 -32.04 -6.46
CA VAL A 164 12.17 -32.71 -5.94
C VAL A 164 11.47 -31.94 -4.82
N GLY A 165 12.21 -31.16 -4.05
CA GLY A 165 11.69 -30.48 -2.86
C GLY A 165 11.36 -31.46 -1.73
N ASN A 166 10.44 -31.05 -0.85
CA ASN A 166 9.94 -31.83 0.29
C ASN A 166 8.40 -31.96 0.22
N GLU A 167 7.80 -32.67 1.19
CA GLU A 167 6.37 -33.01 1.24
C GLU A 167 5.43 -31.81 1.43
N VAL A 168 5.97 -30.62 1.69
CA VAL A 168 5.23 -29.36 1.86
C VAL A 168 5.56 -28.32 0.79
N THR A 169 6.45 -28.62 -0.15
CA THR A 169 6.86 -27.69 -1.22
C THR A 169 5.68 -27.23 -2.08
N ASN A 170 4.73 -28.11 -2.38
CA ASN A 170 3.53 -27.74 -3.14
C ASN A 170 2.58 -26.85 -2.33
N ASP A 171 2.51 -27.04 -1.01
CA ASP A 171 1.75 -26.16 -0.13
C ASP A 171 2.39 -24.77 -0.06
N LEU A 172 3.72 -24.72 0.03
CA LEU A 172 4.50 -23.48 0.00
C LEU A 172 4.24 -22.69 -1.30
N LYS A 173 4.28 -23.36 -2.46
CA LYS A 173 3.96 -22.73 -3.76
C LYS A 173 2.57 -22.10 -3.76
N VAL A 174 1.59 -22.75 -3.14
CA VAL A 174 0.20 -22.24 -3.07
C VAL A 174 0.12 -21.00 -2.18
N VAL A 175 0.72 -20.98 -0.99
CA VAL A 175 0.67 -19.79 -0.12
C VAL A 175 1.41 -18.60 -0.75
N ILE A 176 2.54 -18.84 -1.43
CA ILE A 176 3.25 -17.81 -2.22
C ILE A 176 2.36 -17.28 -3.34
N LYS A 177 1.65 -18.16 -4.07
CA LYS A 177 0.73 -17.75 -5.14
C LYS A 177 -0.41 -16.89 -4.61
N MET A 178 -0.93 -17.17 -3.41
CA MET A 178 -1.96 -16.35 -2.77
C MET A 178 -1.45 -14.94 -2.43
N ALA A 179 -0.24 -14.83 -1.88
CA ALA A 179 0.37 -13.54 -1.59
C ALA A 179 0.63 -12.71 -2.87
N ARG A 180 1.14 -13.36 -3.93
CA ARG A 180 1.36 -12.72 -5.23
C ARG A 180 0.07 -12.19 -5.85
N LEU A 181 -1.04 -12.92 -5.70
CA LEU A 181 -2.34 -12.51 -6.24
C LEU A 181 -2.82 -11.15 -5.69
N VAL A 182 -2.51 -10.86 -4.42
CA VAL A 182 -2.88 -9.60 -3.77
C VAL A 182 -1.77 -8.54 -3.82
N GLY A 183 -0.63 -8.84 -4.46
CA GLY A 183 0.47 -7.90 -4.64
C GLY A 183 1.23 -7.54 -3.35
N VAL A 184 1.24 -8.43 -2.35
CA VAL A 184 2.02 -8.20 -1.13
C VAL A 184 3.51 -8.35 -1.45
N HIS A 185 4.26 -7.29 -1.17
CA HIS A 185 5.71 -7.23 -1.39
C HIS A 185 6.48 -7.24 -0.05
N VAL A 186 6.15 -6.34 0.87
CA VAL A 186 6.86 -6.18 2.15
C VAL A 186 6.13 -6.89 3.31
N SER A 187 6.90 -7.32 4.31
CA SER A 187 6.40 -7.90 5.57
C SER A 187 6.76 -6.98 6.75
N PRO A 188 5.82 -6.69 7.68
CA PRO A 188 4.42 -7.11 7.66
C PRO A 188 3.57 -6.30 6.69
N THR A 189 2.52 -6.92 6.13
CA THR A 189 1.43 -6.22 5.43
C THR A 189 0.10 -6.67 6.02
N VAL A 190 -0.80 -5.72 6.30
CA VAL A 190 -2.15 -6.04 6.80
C VAL A 190 -3.18 -5.75 5.72
N ILE A 191 -4.08 -6.71 5.48
CA ILE A 191 -5.24 -6.55 4.61
C ILE A 191 -6.50 -6.63 5.48
N PHE A 192 -7.41 -5.67 5.31
CA PHE A 192 -8.71 -5.67 5.98
C PHE A 192 -9.82 -5.78 4.95
N ASP A 193 -10.64 -6.82 5.04
CA ASP A 193 -11.74 -7.11 4.11
C ASP A 193 -11.33 -7.05 2.62
N GLY A 194 -10.11 -7.49 2.32
CA GLY A 194 -9.55 -7.52 0.96
C GLY A 194 -8.89 -6.21 0.51
N VAL A 195 -8.79 -5.19 1.37
CA VAL A 195 -8.10 -3.93 1.08
C VAL A 195 -6.81 -3.83 1.89
N VAL A 196 -5.68 -3.57 1.23
CA VAL A 196 -4.40 -3.30 1.90
C VAL A 196 -4.54 -2.08 2.81
N ASN A 197 -4.20 -2.25 4.08
CA ASN A 197 -4.22 -1.20 5.09
C ASN A 197 -2.80 -0.69 5.34
N ASN A 198 -2.54 0.56 4.95
CA ASN A 198 -1.25 1.21 5.10
C ASN A 198 -1.10 2.00 6.41
N ASP A 199 -2.15 2.07 7.24
CA ASP A 199 -2.12 2.79 8.51
C ASP A 199 -1.45 1.93 9.60
N ILE A 200 -1.64 0.61 9.54
CA ILE A 200 -1.12 -0.34 10.53
C ILE A 200 0.38 -0.50 10.35
N SER A 201 1.13 -0.16 11.40
CA SER A 201 2.58 -0.35 11.48
C SER A 201 2.92 -1.46 12.46
N SER A 202 4.08 -2.09 12.28
CA SER A 202 4.61 -3.09 13.22
C SER A 202 4.84 -2.56 14.64
N GLY A 203 4.90 -1.23 14.80
CA GLY A 203 5.03 -0.56 16.09
C GLY A 203 3.71 -0.24 16.79
N TRP A 204 2.55 -0.62 16.24
CA TRP A 204 1.26 -0.31 16.86
C TRP A 204 1.09 -0.96 18.23
N THR A 205 0.57 -0.19 19.19
CA THR A 205 0.19 -0.71 20.51
C THR A 205 -1.16 -1.42 20.45
N ALA A 206 -1.49 -2.20 21.48
CA ALA A 206 -2.78 -2.87 21.57
C ALA A 206 -3.96 -1.89 21.55
N ASP A 207 -3.80 -0.72 22.15
CA ASP A 207 -4.88 0.28 22.21
C ASP A 207 -5.14 0.92 20.83
N GLN A 208 -4.08 1.15 20.04
CA GLN A 208 -4.23 1.62 18.66
C GLN A 208 -4.97 0.59 17.79
N TRP A 209 -4.69 -0.70 17.97
CA TRP A 209 -5.42 -1.77 17.30
C TRP A 209 -6.91 -1.77 17.65
N LEU A 210 -7.24 -1.66 18.94
CA LEU A 210 -8.62 -1.68 19.42
C LEU A 210 -9.40 -0.43 19.02
N GLU A 211 -8.76 0.75 19.07
CA GLU A 211 -9.36 2.00 18.59
C GLU A 211 -9.67 1.89 17.08
N TRP A 212 -8.71 1.41 16.30
CA TRP A 212 -8.88 1.23 14.86
C TRP A 212 -10.02 0.25 14.54
N LEU A 213 -10.12 -0.87 15.28
CA LEU A 213 -11.20 -1.84 15.18
C LEU A 213 -12.55 -1.20 15.55
N ALA A 214 -12.63 -0.52 16.70
CA ALA A 214 -13.85 0.11 17.19
C ALA A 214 -14.42 1.13 16.19
N LEU A 215 -13.57 1.94 15.55
CA LEU A 215 -13.98 2.90 14.52
C LEU A 215 -14.67 2.22 13.31
N ARG A 216 -14.29 0.98 12.97
CA ARG A 216 -14.89 0.25 11.85
C ARG A 216 -16.22 -0.41 12.22
N PHE A 217 -16.40 -0.80 13.48
CA PHE A 217 -17.68 -1.36 13.95
C PHE A 217 -18.74 -0.31 14.29
N ARG A 218 -18.35 0.94 14.57
CA ARG A 218 -19.30 2.05 14.85
C ARG A 218 -20.02 2.59 13.60
N ALA A 219 -19.50 2.36 12.40
CA ALA A 219 -20.02 2.96 11.17
C ALA A 219 -21.34 2.35 10.62
N ARG A 220 -22.05 1.51 11.39
CA ARG A 220 -23.29 0.81 10.95
C ARG A 220 -24.54 1.04 11.78
N ALA A 221 -24.52 1.89 12.82
CA ALA A 221 -25.72 2.19 13.59
C ALA A 221 -26.46 3.42 13.03
N THR A 222 -27.14 3.27 11.90
CA THR A 222 -28.27 4.16 11.56
C THR A 222 -29.41 3.26 11.08
N PRO A 223 -30.49 3.09 11.86
CA PRO A 223 -31.67 2.37 11.42
C PRO A 223 -32.29 3.13 10.23
N CYS A 224 -32.46 2.46 9.10
CA CYS A 224 -33.17 3.02 7.96
C CYS A 224 -34.67 2.95 8.25
N HIS A 225 -35.30 4.09 8.60
CA HIS A 225 -36.76 4.20 8.59
C HIS A 225 -37.23 4.23 7.14
N THR A 226 -38.08 3.28 6.76
CA THR A 226 -38.77 3.25 5.47
C THR A 226 -39.98 4.18 5.53
N PRO A 227 -40.07 5.27 4.75
CA PRO A 227 -41.31 6.04 4.64
C PRO A 227 -42.25 5.32 3.67
N SER A 228 -43.48 5.15 4.10
CA SER A 228 -44.61 4.67 3.30
C SER A 228 -45.12 5.76 2.35
N ARG A 229 -45.55 5.29 1.17
CA ARG A 229 -46.42 5.93 0.16
C ARG A 229 -45.95 7.21 -0.56
N ILE A 230 -45.90 7.05 -1.88
CA ILE A 230 -45.76 8.08 -2.91
C ILE A 230 -47.13 8.71 -3.17
N SER A 231 -47.22 10.03 -3.10
CA SER A 231 -48.20 10.82 -3.86
C SER A 231 -47.72 12.26 -4.05
N GLY A 232 -47.44 12.62 -5.31
CA GLY A 232 -47.53 14.00 -5.83
C GLY A 232 -46.30 14.91 -5.67
N GLY A 233 -45.90 15.54 -6.79
CA GLY A 233 -45.11 16.77 -6.79
C GLY A 233 -43.64 16.62 -7.19
N LEU A 234 -43.34 16.98 -8.44
CA LEU A 234 -42.02 17.01 -9.03
C LEU A 234 -41.28 18.29 -8.61
N GLU A 235 -40.37 18.22 -7.63
CA GLU A 235 -39.32 19.23 -7.42
C GLU A 235 -37.98 18.53 -7.12
N LEU A 236 -37.10 18.52 -8.13
CA LEU A 236 -35.77 17.90 -8.06
C LEU A 236 -34.76 18.90 -7.47
N THR A 237 -34.75 19.02 -6.14
CA THR A 237 -33.69 19.74 -5.42
C THR A 237 -32.36 18.97 -5.45
N GLN A 238 -31.30 19.72 -5.70
CA GLN A 238 -29.91 19.37 -6.00
C GLN A 238 -29.12 18.78 -4.81
N GLN A 239 -29.68 17.83 -4.06
CA GLN A 239 -29.02 17.20 -2.90
C GLN A 239 -28.93 15.66 -2.96
N HIS A 240 -29.41 15.01 -4.03
CA HIS A 240 -29.36 13.55 -4.18
C HIS A 240 -28.29 12.98 -5.13
N LEU A 241 -27.34 13.79 -5.63
CA LEU A 241 -26.32 13.35 -6.60
C LEU A 241 -24.93 12.99 -6.01
N VAL A 242 -24.88 12.47 -4.78
CA VAL A 242 -23.65 11.84 -4.26
C VAL A 242 -23.97 10.51 -3.56
N ARG A 243 -24.44 9.52 -4.33
CA ARG A 243 -24.23 8.11 -4.00
C ARG A 243 -23.30 7.51 -5.05
N ARG A 244 -22.09 7.17 -4.59
CA ARG A 244 -21.06 6.48 -5.36
C ARG A 244 -21.66 5.27 -6.09
N ALA A 245 -21.51 5.27 -7.41
CA ALA A 245 -21.59 4.07 -8.23
C ALA A 245 -20.49 3.09 -7.80
N SER A 246 -20.82 2.17 -6.89
CA SER A 246 -20.09 0.92 -6.67
C SER A 246 -21.05 -0.18 -6.23
N SER A 247 -22.09 -0.40 -7.01
CA SER A 247 -22.81 -1.68 -7.03
C SER A 247 -22.61 -2.27 -8.43
N SER A 248 -21.46 -2.92 -8.64
CA SER A 248 -21.39 -3.92 -9.71
C SER A 248 -22.34 -5.06 -9.33
N PRO A 249 -23.24 -5.51 -10.22
CA PRO A 249 -24.09 -6.66 -9.94
C PRO A 249 -23.21 -7.88 -9.63
N LYS A 250 -23.60 -8.67 -8.62
CA LYS A 250 -22.95 -9.94 -8.29
C LYS A 250 -23.03 -10.86 -9.51
N GLN A 251 -21.91 -11.09 -10.20
CA GLN A 251 -21.81 -12.13 -11.23
C GLN A 251 -21.83 -13.49 -10.56
N GLY A 252 -22.70 -14.39 -11.04
CA GLY A 252 -22.76 -15.78 -10.62
C GLY A 252 -21.47 -16.55 -10.96
N PRO A 253 -21.29 -17.76 -10.39
CA PRO A 253 -20.02 -18.49 -10.36
C PRO A 253 -19.46 -18.96 -11.72
N ASN A 254 -20.07 -18.60 -12.85
CA ASN A 254 -19.70 -19.10 -14.18
C ASN A 254 -19.61 -18.03 -15.29
N GLN A 255 -19.51 -16.74 -14.97
CA GLN A 255 -19.28 -15.71 -15.99
C GLN A 255 -17.78 -15.41 -16.19
N PRO A 256 -17.25 -15.48 -17.42
CA PRO A 256 -15.87 -15.09 -17.69
C PRO A 256 -15.66 -13.63 -17.27
N ARG A 257 -14.63 -13.39 -16.44
CA ARG A 257 -14.29 -12.02 -15.99
C ARG A 257 -13.98 -11.18 -17.23
N PRO A 258 -14.52 -9.95 -17.35
CA PRO A 258 -14.19 -9.09 -18.48
C PRO A 258 -12.68 -8.81 -18.45
N GLN A 259 -11.97 -9.34 -19.45
CA GLN A 259 -10.57 -9.05 -19.66
C GLN A 259 -10.45 -7.57 -20.04
N PHE A 260 -9.67 -6.83 -19.28
CA PHE A 260 -9.40 -5.41 -19.55
C PHE A 260 -8.00 -5.31 -20.14
N GLU A 261 -7.90 -4.82 -21.37
CA GLU A 261 -6.62 -4.57 -22.04
C GLU A 261 -5.87 -3.39 -21.38
N ILE A 262 -6.62 -2.43 -20.81
CA ILE A 262 -6.07 -1.17 -20.31
C ILE A 262 -6.19 -1.09 -18.78
N PRO A 263 -5.13 -0.66 -18.08
CA PRO A 263 -5.16 -0.47 -16.63
C PRO A 263 -6.15 0.63 -16.21
N PRO A 264 -6.65 0.59 -14.96
CA PRO A 264 -7.54 1.62 -14.42
C PRO A 264 -6.92 3.02 -14.33
N ARG A 265 -5.59 3.12 -14.24
CA ARG A 265 -4.82 4.36 -14.22
C ARG A 265 -3.79 4.30 -15.34
N SER A 266 -4.02 5.06 -16.40
CA SER A 266 -3.12 5.13 -17.54
C SER A 266 -2.33 6.43 -17.50
N ILE A 267 -1.04 6.35 -17.77
CA ILE A 267 -0.16 7.53 -17.84
C ILE A 267 -0.46 8.28 -19.13
N ILE A 268 -0.83 9.55 -19.01
CA ILE A 268 -1.07 10.43 -20.17
C ILE A 268 0.02 11.51 -20.31
N TYR A 269 0.86 11.69 -19.29
CA TYR A 269 1.97 12.64 -19.28
C TYR A 269 3.12 12.13 -18.40
N HIS A 270 4.35 12.35 -18.87
CA HIS A 270 5.57 12.05 -18.12
C HIS A 270 6.69 13.04 -18.45
N ILE A 271 7.28 13.76 -17.48
CA ILE A 271 8.26 14.82 -17.81
C ILE A 271 9.59 14.28 -18.39
N GLY A 272 9.88 12.99 -18.22
CA GLY A 272 11.07 12.30 -18.72
C GLY A 272 12.04 11.90 -17.62
N THR A 273 12.46 10.63 -17.58
CA THR A 273 13.21 10.04 -16.46
C THR A 273 14.49 10.81 -16.12
N PRO A 274 15.33 11.24 -17.10
CA PRO A 274 16.54 12.00 -16.78
C PRO A 274 16.25 13.32 -16.06
N ARG A 275 15.15 14.00 -16.42
CA ARG A 275 14.73 15.24 -15.76
C ARG A 275 14.22 14.98 -14.35
N ILE A 276 13.50 13.88 -14.13
CA ILE A 276 13.06 13.47 -12.79
C ILE A 276 14.26 13.22 -11.89
N MET A 277 15.23 12.45 -12.38
CA MET A 277 16.47 12.17 -11.66
C MET A 277 17.26 13.44 -11.35
N PHE A 278 17.43 14.32 -12.34
CA PHE A 278 18.10 15.61 -12.16
C PHE A 278 17.43 16.48 -11.11
N LEU A 279 16.10 16.63 -11.17
CA LEU A 279 15.35 17.42 -10.18
C LEU A 279 15.43 16.82 -8.76
N GLY A 280 15.41 15.48 -8.66
CA GLY A 280 15.63 14.78 -7.40
C GLY A 280 17.02 15.05 -6.82
N ALA A 281 18.06 14.89 -7.63
CA ALA A 281 19.45 15.15 -7.24
C ALA A 281 19.65 16.63 -6.85
N LEU A 282 19.16 17.58 -7.67
CA LEU A 282 19.27 19.01 -7.40
C LEU A 282 18.65 19.39 -6.05
N LYS A 283 17.45 18.88 -5.74
CA LYS A 283 16.79 19.12 -4.45
C LYS A 283 17.54 18.51 -3.28
N LEU A 284 18.04 17.29 -3.45
CA LEU A 284 18.76 16.60 -2.40
C LEU A 284 20.07 17.33 -2.06
N THR A 285 20.81 17.77 -3.09
CA THR A 285 22.04 18.54 -2.92
C THR A 285 21.78 19.87 -2.21
N THR A 286 20.74 20.62 -2.57
CA THR A 286 20.47 21.91 -1.90
C THR A 286 20.05 21.73 -0.44
N VAL A 287 19.37 20.64 -0.09
CA VAL A 287 19.08 20.29 1.31
C VAL A 287 20.37 19.99 2.08
N PHE A 288 21.28 19.20 1.52
CA PHE A 288 22.55 18.88 2.17
C PHE A 288 23.46 20.10 2.32
N VAL A 289 23.58 20.92 1.27
CA VAL A 289 24.34 22.17 1.33
C VAL A 289 23.74 23.12 2.37
N PHE A 290 22.41 23.31 2.36
CA PHE A 290 21.75 24.13 3.37
C PHE A 290 21.99 23.59 4.79
N GLY A 291 21.84 22.28 4.99
CA GLY A 291 22.08 21.64 6.29
C GLY A 291 23.52 21.77 6.77
N PHE A 292 24.50 21.54 5.90
CA PHE A 292 25.93 21.68 6.21
C PHE A 292 26.27 23.11 6.63
N PHE A 293 25.83 24.11 5.85
CA PHE A 293 26.08 25.51 6.19
C PHE A 293 25.38 25.91 7.50
N THR A 294 24.14 25.46 7.72
CA THR A 294 23.35 25.82 8.91
C THR A 294 23.88 25.17 10.19
N VAL A 295 24.35 23.92 10.12
CA VAL A 295 24.74 23.14 11.31
C VAL A 295 26.24 23.19 11.58
N VAL A 296 27.07 23.36 10.54
CA VAL A 296 28.53 23.28 10.68
C VAL A 296 29.18 24.65 10.47
N VAL A 297 28.97 25.27 9.31
CA VAL A 297 29.75 26.46 8.92
C VAL A 297 29.32 27.71 9.69
N ILE A 298 28.02 28.01 9.74
CA ILE A 298 27.49 29.20 10.40
C ILE A 298 27.79 29.19 11.92
N PRO A 299 27.58 28.09 12.67
CA PRO A 299 27.97 28.03 14.08
C PRO A 299 29.46 28.22 14.32
N SER A 300 30.32 27.71 13.41
CA SER A 300 31.77 27.93 13.49
C SER A 300 32.13 29.42 13.36
N TYR A 301 31.51 30.14 12.43
CA TYR A 301 31.71 31.59 12.27
C TYR A 301 31.22 32.38 13.49
N ILE A 302 30.11 31.97 14.09
CA ILE A 302 29.60 32.57 15.34
C ILE A 302 30.59 32.31 16.48
N SER A 303 31.12 31.09 16.59
CA SER A 303 32.10 30.74 17.65
C SER A 303 33.46 31.42 17.49
N ALA A 304 33.80 31.85 16.28
CA ALA A 304 35.03 32.56 15.95
C ALA A 304 34.87 34.09 15.95
N ASP A 305 33.77 34.61 16.51
CA ASP A 305 33.44 36.05 16.61
C ASP A 305 33.61 36.82 15.29
N GLN A 306 33.27 36.19 14.16
CA GLN A 306 33.39 36.83 12.86
C GLN A 306 32.38 37.98 12.69
N PRO A 307 32.69 38.99 11.87
CA PRO A 307 31.78 40.11 11.63
C PRO A 307 30.38 39.67 11.19
N LEU A 308 29.34 40.30 11.76
CA LEU A 308 27.93 39.94 11.52
C LEU A 308 27.55 39.89 10.03
N TRP A 309 28.11 40.76 9.20
CA TRP A 309 27.82 40.77 7.76
C TRP A 309 28.32 39.52 7.04
N GLN A 310 29.41 38.89 7.51
CA GLN A 310 29.92 37.64 6.94
C GLN A 310 29.00 36.48 7.30
N THR A 311 28.62 36.37 8.57
CA THR A 311 27.67 35.34 9.05
C THR A 311 26.30 35.49 8.39
N ALA A 312 25.80 36.72 8.25
CA ALA A 312 24.55 37.02 7.56
C ALA A 312 24.64 36.71 6.05
N GLY A 313 25.75 37.09 5.41
CA GLY A 313 26.01 36.79 4.00
C GLY A 313 26.06 35.28 3.73
N LEU A 314 26.69 34.52 4.62
CA LEU A 314 26.78 33.06 4.53
C LEU A 314 25.42 32.38 4.75
N THR A 315 24.62 32.89 5.69
CA THR A 315 23.24 32.46 5.93
C THR A 315 22.35 32.71 4.71
N ALA A 316 22.47 33.88 4.09
CA ALA A 316 21.77 34.20 2.85
C ALA A 316 22.23 33.28 1.69
N ALA A 317 23.54 33.06 1.56
CA ALA A 317 24.12 32.23 0.52
C ALA A 317 23.68 30.76 0.58
N SER A 318 23.42 30.21 1.78
CA SER A 318 22.88 28.85 1.93
C SER A 318 21.36 28.79 1.76
N THR A 319 20.64 29.77 2.29
CA THR A 319 19.17 29.78 2.32
C THR A 319 18.55 30.12 0.96
N ILE A 320 19.11 31.09 0.23
CA ILE A 320 18.56 31.57 -1.04
C ILE A 320 18.50 30.45 -2.10
N PRO A 321 19.59 29.68 -2.37
CA PRO A 321 19.54 28.60 -3.36
C PRO A 321 18.55 27.49 -2.98
N PHE A 322 18.46 27.14 -1.69
CA PHE A 322 17.50 26.16 -1.19
C PHE A 322 16.05 26.61 -1.45
N LEU A 323 15.71 27.84 -1.05
CA LEU A 323 14.38 28.39 -1.28
C LEU A 323 14.08 28.58 -2.77
N ALA A 324 15.06 28.99 -3.57
CA ALA A 324 14.91 29.16 -5.01
C ALA A 324 14.61 27.82 -5.69
N VAL A 325 15.40 26.77 -5.42
CA VAL A 325 15.14 25.44 -5.99
C VAL A 325 13.78 24.91 -5.54
N TRP A 326 13.41 25.07 -4.27
CA TRP A 326 12.08 24.70 -3.79
C TRP A 326 11.00 25.45 -4.60
N TYR A 327 11.10 26.78 -4.68
CA TYR A 327 10.11 27.63 -5.32
C TYR A 327 9.92 27.31 -6.80
N LEU A 328 11.03 27.12 -7.53
CA LEU A 328 11.04 26.89 -8.98
C LEU A 328 10.50 25.50 -9.36
N THR A 329 10.78 24.49 -8.54
CA THR A 329 10.49 23.08 -8.88
C THR A 329 9.21 22.54 -8.24
N SER A 330 8.68 23.21 -7.21
CA SER A 330 7.44 22.78 -6.53
C SER A 330 6.20 22.62 -7.42
N PRO A 331 5.93 23.48 -8.44
CA PRO A 331 4.74 23.31 -9.27
C PRO A 331 4.91 22.25 -10.36
N MET A 332 6.11 21.73 -10.61
CA MET A 332 6.40 20.85 -11.74
C MET A 332 5.67 19.50 -11.64
N ALA A 333 4.81 19.22 -12.62
CA ALA A 333 4.18 17.93 -12.78
C ALA A 333 5.20 16.94 -13.35
N VAL A 334 5.24 15.76 -12.74
CA VAL A 334 6.17 14.68 -13.06
C VAL A 334 5.43 13.59 -13.85
N TRP A 335 4.25 13.20 -13.36
CA TRP A 335 3.36 12.20 -13.95
C TRP A 335 1.93 12.73 -13.92
N ILE A 336 1.14 12.41 -14.96
CA ILE A 336 -0.32 12.56 -14.90
C ILE A 336 -0.93 11.22 -15.27
N HIS A 337 -1.72 10.67 -14.35
CA HIS A 337 -2.50 9.48 -14.60
C HIS A 337 -3.96 9.86 -14.80
N LEU A 338 -4.56 9.39 -15.89
CA LEU A 338 -5.98 9.46 -16.12
C LEU A 338 -6.65 8.21 -15.55
N ARG A 339 -7.73 8.39 -14.80
CA ARG A 339 -8.60 7.29 -14.39
C ARG A 339 -9.56 6.94 -15.53
N ILE A 340 -9.45 5.72 -16.06
CA ILE A 340 -10.30 5.23 -17.14
C ILE A 340 -11.41 4.33 -16.58
N PRO A 341 -12.70 4.66 -16.76
CA PRO A 341 -13.82 3.82 -16.34
C PRO A 341 -13.79 2.42 -16.97
N ASN A 342 -14.35 1.42 -16.29
CA ASN A 342 -14.35 0.02 -16.72
C ASN A 342 -14.90 -0.18 -18.15
N GLN A 343 -15.91 0.61 -18.55
CA GLN A 343 -16.50 0.53 -19.88
C GLN A 343 -15.53 0.88 -21.02
N PHE A 344 -14.53 1.73 -20.76
CA PHE A 344 -13.55 2.18 -21.76
C PHE A 344 -12.21 1.42 -21.69
N ARG A 345 -12.11 0.42 -20.80
CA ARG A 345 -10.89 -0.37 -20.57
C ARG A 345 -10.80 -1.67 -21.37
N ARG A 346 -11.86 -2.02 -22.11
CA ARG A 346 -11.97 -3.29 -22.84
C ARG A 346 -11.05 -3.35 -24.05
N SER A 347 -10.86 -2.23 -24.75
CA SER A 347 -9.89 -2.15 -25.83
C SER A 347 -9.25 -0.76 -25.95
N LYS A 348 -8.06 -0.71 -26.55
CA LYS A 348 -7.33 0.54 -26.84
C LYS A 348 -8.21 1.61 -27.51
N HIS A 349 -8.99 1.20 -28.52
CA HIS A 349 -9.90 2.09 -29.24
C HIS A 349 -10.95 2.77 -28.35
N HIS A 350 -11.51 2.05 -27.36
CA HIS A 350 -12.49 2.64 -26.44
C HIS A 350 -11.86 3.68 -25.50
N ALA A 351 -10.61 3.48 -25.07
CA ALA A 351 -9.90 4.47 -24.28
C ALA A 351 -9.48 5.69 -25.11
N GLU A 352 -9.08 5.51 -26.37
CA GLU A 352 -8.81 6.61 -27.28
C GLU A 352 -10.07 7.47 -27.49
N ARG A 353 -11.25 6.84 -27.63
CA ARG A 353 -12.53 7.56 -27.69
C ARG A 353 -12.84 8.33 -26.41
N TYR A 354 -12.57 7.73 -25.24
CA TYR A 354 -12.72 8.41 -23.95
C TYR A 354 -11.77 9.59 -23.79
N LEU A 355 -10.52 9.46 -24.26
CA LEU A 355 -9.52 10.54 -24.27
C LEU A 355 -9.90 11.68 -25.22
N ALA A 356 -10.52 11.35 -26.36
CA ALA A 356 -10.96 12.33 -27.35
C ALA A 356 -12.09 13.24 -26.83
N SER A 357 -12.95 12.73 -25.95
CA SER A 357 -14.07 13.48 -25.36
C SER A 357 -14.20 13.23 -23.86
N LEU A 358 -13.35 13.89 -23.06
CA LEU A 358 -13.32 13.71 -21.62
C LEU A 358 -14.51 14.40 -20.93
N PRO A 359 -15.27 13.66 -20.10
CA PRO A 359 -16.33 14.26 -19.31
C PRO A 359 -15.75 15.20 -18.25
N ALA A 360 -16.58 16.14 -17.78
CA ALA A 360 -16.16 17.18 -16.83
C ALA A 360 -15.69 16.60 -15.48
N ASP A 361 -16.23 15.45 -15.07
CA ASP A 361 -15.92 14.75 -13.83
C ASP A 361 -14.74 13.77 -13.93
N ALA A 362 -14.12 13.63 -15.12
CA ALA A 362 -12.97 12.76 -15.30
C ALA A 362 -11.84 13.10 -14.33
N GLU A 363 -11.32 12.08 -13.64
CA GLU A 363 -10.32 12.25 -12.58
C GLU A 363 -8.89 12.13 -13.13
N LEU A 364 -8.09 13.16 -12.88
CA LEU A 364 -6.65 13.23 -13.12
C LEU A 364 -5.90 13.12 -11.80
N ALA A 365 -4.93 12.21 -11.72
CA ALA A 365 -3.97 12.16 -10.63
C ALA A 365 -2.65 12.78 -11.10
N ILE A 366 -2.42 14.04 -10.69
CA ILE A 366 -1.24 14.83 -11.03
C ILE A 366 -0.22 14.66 -9.91
N THR A 367 0.97 14.14 -10.24
CA THR A 367 2.06 13.95 -9.30
C THR A 367 3.08 15.08 -9.44
N THR A 368 3.30 15.86 -8.39
CA THR A 368 4.38 16.86 -8.30
C THR A 368 5.47 16.40 -7.35
N MET A 369 6.65 17.03 -7.41
CA MET A 369 7.78 16.67 -6.56
C MET A 369 7.79 17.50 -5.28
N GLY A 370 7.73 16.85 -4.11
CA GLY A 370 7.76 17.50 -2.79
C GLY A 370 9.14 18.05 -2.38
N ALA A 371 9.23 18.54 -1.14
CA ALA A 371 10.38 19.25 -0.58
C ALA A 371 11.64 18.37 -0.35
N LEU A 372 11.50 17.05 -0.38
CA LEU A 372 12.58 16.07 -0.14
C LEU A 372 12.52 14.94 -1.18
N GLY A 373 12.21 15.27 -2.44
CA GLY A 373 12.02 14.28 -3.51
C GLY A 373 10.76 13.41 -3.37
N LYS A 374 10.10 13.40 -2.21
CA LYS A 374 8.85 12.65 -1.97
C LYS A 374 7.75 13.10 -2.96
N PRO A 375 7.20 12.20 -3.79
CA PRO A 375 6.12 12.54 -4.71
C PRO A 375 4.86 12.98 -3.95
N ARG A 376 4.17 14.00 -4.48
CA ARG A 376 2.89 14.50 -3.98
C ARG A 376 1.83 14.31 -5.05
N VAL A 377 0.86 13.46 -4.77
CA VAL A 377 -0.25 13.17 -5.70
C VAL A 377 -1.44 14.06 -5.38
N SER A 378 -1.97 14.74 -6.41
CA SER A 378 -3.18 15.56 -6.32
C SER A 378 -4.25 14.97 -7.24
N HIS A 379 -5.40 14.61 -6.67
CA HIS A 379 -6.56 14.14 -7.41
C HIS A 379 -7.40 15.36 -7.81
N VAL A 380 -7.59 15.57 -9.10
CA VAL A 380 -8.23 16.76 -9.68
C VAL A 380 -9.21 16.31 -10.75
N ARG A 381 -10.41 16.89 -10.81
CA ARG A 381 -11.29 16.66 -11.96
C ARG A 381 -10.87 17.54 -13.12
N VAL A 382 -11.11 17.09 -14.34
CA VAL A 382 -10.81 17.87 -15.55
C VAL A 382 -11.49 19.26 -15.50
N SER A 383 -12.72 19.35 -14.99
CA SER A 383 -13.44 20.62 -14.79
C SER A 383 -12.83 21.55 -13.75
N ASP A 384 -12.17 21.02 -12.72
CA ASP A 384 -11.57 21.87 -11.68
C ASP A 384 -10.23 22.50 -12.14
N LEU A 385 -9.68 22.04 -13.27
CA LEU A 385 -8.39 22.50 -13.80
C LEU A 385 -8.59 23.58 -14.85
N ARG A 386 -8.04 24.77 -14.61
CA ARG A 386 -8.10 25.92 -15.53
C ARG A 386 -6.72 26.39 -15.97
N PRO A 387 -6.55 26.82 -17.23
CA PRO A 387 -5.35 27.53 -17.66
C PRO A 387 -5.19 28.82 -16.85
N ALA A 388 -3.99 29.12 -16.37
CA ALA A 388 -3.72 30.34 -15.64
C ALA A 388 -2.23 30.67 -15.71
N ARG A 389 -1.86 31.95 -15.77
CA ARG A 389 -0.45 32.38 -15.70
C ARG A 389 -0.17 32.93 -14.30
N ARG A 390 0.54 32.18 -13.46
CA ARG A 390 0.97 32.62 -12.12
C ARG A 390 2.46 32.34 -11.90
N ARG A 391 3.03 32.94 -10.84
CA ARG A 391 4.45 32.79 -10.46
C ARG A 391 5.41 33.05 -11.63
N LEU A 392 5.31 34.22 -12.26
CA LEU A 392 6.13 34.59 -13.43
C LEU A 392 6.04 33.57 -14.60
N GLY A 393 4.92 32.86 -14.73
CA GLY A 393 4.72 31.84 -15.78
C GLY A 393 5.20 30.43 -15.39
N LEU A 394 5.67 30.22 -14.17
CA LEU A 394 6.01 28.88 -13.67
C LEU A 394 4.78 28.01 -13.44
N VAL A 395 3.61 28.60 -13.26
CA VAL A 395 2.34 27.88 -13.13
C VAL A 395 1.49 28.20 -14.35
N ASN A 396 1.09 27.17 -15.09
CA ASN A 396 0.25 27.27 -16.28
C ASN A 396 -1.15 26.64 -16.11
N TYR A 397 -1.35 25.79 -15.10
CA TYR A 397 -2.66 25.26 -14.72
C TYR A 397 -2.93 25.48 -13.24
N MET A 398 -4.18 25.78 -12.88
CA MET A 398 -4.62 26.00 -11.51
C MET A 398 -5.90 25.25 -11.20
N ARG A 399 -6.13 24.98 -9.90
CA ARG A 399 -7.40 24.51 -9.36
C ARG A 399 -7.74 25.27 -8.08
N ASP A 400 -9.02 25.31 -7.72
CA ASP A 400 -9.40 25.80 -6.40
C ASP A 400 -9.03 24.78 -5.32
N VAL A 401 -8.48 25.29 -4.23
CA VAL A 401 -8.01 24.51 -3.08
C VAL A 401 -8.54 25.05 -1.76
N ALA A 402 -9.40 26.07 -1.76
CA ALA A 402 -9.89 26.72 -0.54
C ALA A 402 -10.64 25.71 0.36
N ALA A 403 -11.65 25.04 -0.21
CA ALA A 403 -12.43 24.02 0.51
C ALA A 403 -11.58 22.82 0.95
N GLU A 404 -10.61 22.41 0.12
CA GLU A 404 -9.70 21.30 0.46
C GLU A 404 -8.78 21.67 1.62
N ASN A 405 -8.24 22.89 1.64
CA ASN A 405 -7.37 23.37 2.71
C ASN A 405 -8.14 23.62 4.02
N ALA A 406 -9.38 24.08 3.95
CA ALA A 406 -10.21 24.28 5.15
C ALA A 406 -10.47 22.96 5.92
N ARG A 407 -10.52 21.84 5.20
CA ARG A 407 -10.66 20.49 5.79
C ARG A 407 -9.34 19.88 6.26
N ARG A 408 -8.20 20.46 5.85
CA ARG A 408 -6.88 19.93 6.20
C ARG A 408 -6.47 20.44 7.58
N ARG A 409 -5.94 19.53 8.40
CA ARG A 409 -5.36 19.83 9.72
C ARG A 409 -4.07 20.65 9.57
N TRP A 410 -3.73 21.43 10.59
CA TRP A 410 -2.63 22.41 10.55
C TRP A 410 -1.25 21.80 10.26
N TRP A 411 -1.03 20.52 10.61
CA TRP A 411 0.22 19.80 10.34
C TRP A 411 0.30 19.17 8.96
N MET A 412 -0.80 19.15 8.19
CA MET A 412 -0.77 18.65 6.81
C MET A 412 -0.31 19.76 5.88
N PHE A 413 0.54 19.41 4.91
CA PHE A 413 0.91 20.34 3.85
C PHE A 413 -0.34 20.88 3.14
N ARG A 414 -0.34 22.17 2.79
CA ARG A 414 -1.39 22.78 1.97
C ARG A 414 -1.54 22.03 0.64
N ALA A 415 -2.77 21.93 0.15
CA ALA A 415 -3.10 21.34 -1.13
C ALA A 415 -2.36 22.06 -2.27
N VAL A 416 -1.90 21.30 -3.27
CA VAL A 416 -1.24 21.86 -4.45
C VAL A 416 -2.33 22.49 -5.33
N GLY A 417 -2.29 23.80 -5.50
CA GLY A 417 -3.28 24.56 -6.28
C GLY A 417 -2.79 25.02 -7.65
N GLY A 418 -1.49 24.90 -7.93
CA GLY A 418 -0.88 25.32 -9.18
C GLY A 418 0.10 24.28 -9.69
N PHE A 419 0.05 24.04 -11.00
CA PHE A 419 0.85 23.04 -11.69
C PHE A 419 1.59 23.68 -12.87
N ARG A 420 2.79 23.17 -13.13
CA ARG A 420 3.57 23.39 -14.35
C ARG A 420 3.56 22.10 -15.14
N ILE A 421 2.80 22.09 -16.22
CA ILE A 421 2.64 20.91 -17.08
C ILE A 421 3.13 21.28 -18.47
N GLU A 422 4.12 20.56 -19.01
CA GLU A 422 4.61 20.84 -20.36
C GLU A 422 3.55 20.50 -21.40
N ASP A 423 3.18 21.48 -22.22
CA ASP A 423 2.29 21.32 -23.39
C ASP A 423 2.87 22.08 -24.59
N ALA A 424 2.21 21.99 -25.74
CA ALA A 424 2.64 22.66 -26.96
C ALA A 424 2.79 24.19 -26.79
N VAL A 425 1.92 24.81 -25.99
CA VAL A 425 1.95 26.25 -25.69
C VAL A 425 3.17 26.62 -24.84
N THR A 426 3.54 25.76 -23.90
CA THR A 426 4.61 26.03 -22.93
C THR A 426 6.00 25.69 -23.47
N THR A 427 6.10 24.71 -24.36
CA THR A 427 7.41 24.20 -24.85
C THR A 427 7.74 24.62 -26.28
N GLY A 428 6.78 25.09 -27.07
CA GLY A 428 6.98 25.51 -28.47
C GLY A 428 7.42 24.38 -29.41
N LYS A 429 7.52 23.13 -28.92
CA LYS A 429 7.92 21.95 -29.68
C LYS A 429 6.72 21.00 -29.81
N GLY A 430 6.66 20.28 -30.94
CA GLY A 430 5.64 19.25 -31.18
C GLY A 430 5.58 18.20 -30.06
N PRO A 431 4.40 17.61 -29.80
CA PRO A 431 4.11 16.97 -28.53
C PRO A 431 4.95 15.71 -28.30
N ARG A 432 5.73 15.69 -27.21
CA ARG A 432 6.35 14.47 -26.67
C ARG A 432 5.30 13.49 -26.12
N TYR A 433 4.10 13.99 -25.79
CA TYR A 433 2.95 13.21 -25.30
C TYR A 433 1.66 13.68 -25.98
N LYS A 434 1.16 12.90 -26.95
CA LYS A 434 -0.01 13.28 -27.76
C LYS A 434 -1.31 13.23 -26.96
N GLU A 435 -1.38 12.34 -25.99
CA GLU A 435 -2.54 12.07 -25.14
C GLU A 435 -2.83 13.28 -24.24
N TRP A 436 -1.83 13.78 -23.50
CA TRP A 436 -1.98 14.99 -22.69
C TRP A 436 -2.36 16.20 -23.53
N GLU A 437 -1.79 16.37 -24.73
CA GLU A 437 -2.11 17.51 -25.59
C GLU A 437 -3.60 17.52 -26.02
N GLY A 438 -4.19 16.34 -26.23
CA GLY A 438 -5.63 16.21 -26.47
C GLY A 438 -6.47 16.68 -25.27
N VAL A 439 -6.06 16.29 -24.06
CA VAL A 439 -6.71 16.71 -22.80
C VAL A 439 -6.54 18.21 -22.55
N ALA A 440 -5.32 18.72 -22.72
CA ALA A 440 -4.97 20.13 -22.53
C ALA A 440 -5.76 21.04 -23.48
N ARG A 441 -5.94 20.63 -24.75
CA ARG A 441 -6.80 21.33 -25.71
C ARG A 441 -8.26 21.39 -25.27
N GLN A 442 -8.81 20.29 -24.75
CA GLN A 442 -10.18 20.27 -24.24
C GLN A 442 -10.35 21.17 -23.00
N ILE A 443 -9.37 21.19 -22.09
CA ILE A 443 -9.39 22.07 -20.92
C ILE A 443 -9.34 23.54 -21.32
N ARG A 444 -8.45 23.91 -22.25
CA ARG A 444 -8.36 25.27 -22.79
C ARG A 444 -9.63 25.67 -23.54
N GLY A 445 -10.19 24.75 -24.34
CA GLY A 445 -11.45 24.98 -25.07
C GLY A 445 -12.63 25.26 -24.14
N LYS A 446 -12.77 24.49 -23.06
CA LYS A 446 -13.81 24.73 -22.04
C LYS A 446 -13.64 26.09 -21.36
N ALA A 447 -12.41 26.46 -21.00
CA ALA A 447 -12.12 27.75 -20.38
C ALA A 447 -12.42 28.95 -21.30
N LEU A 448 -12.35 28.77 -22.63
CA LEU A 448 -12.73 29.81 -23.60
C LEU A 448 -14.25 29.91 -23.78
N GLY A 449 -14.97 28.78 -23.68
CA GLY A 449 -16.44 28.74 -23.81
C GLY A 449 -17.21 29.22 -22.58
N GLU A 450 -16.60 29.22 -21.39
CA GLU A 450 -17.18 29.80 -20.15
C GLU A 450 -16.97 31.32 -20.04
N GLY A 451 -16.23 31.93 -20.98
CA GLY A 451 -15.94 33.37 -21.04
C GLY A 451 -16.77 34.14 -22.07
N GLN A 452 -17.71 33.48 -22.76
CA GLN A 452 -18.79 34.06 -23.55
C GLN A 452 -20.10 33.84 -22.80
#